data_AF-A0A4Q2RGZ6-F1
#
_entry.id   AF-A0A4Q2RGZ6-F1
#
_cell.length_a   1.000
_cell.length_b   1.000
_cell.length_c   1.000
_cell.angle_alpha   90.00
_cell.angle_beta   90.00
_cell.angle_gamma   90.00
#
_symmetry.space_group_name_H-M   'P 1'
#
loop_
_entity.id
_entity.type
_entity.pdbx_description
1 polymer ?
#
loop_
_entity_poly.entity_id
_entity_poly.type
_entity_poly.pdbx_seq_one_letter_code
_entity_poly.pdbx_strand_id
1 'polypeptide(L)' 'MARPQLYPVKKVIGFDESMLKAVDEWRRGRTPIPTVSEAIRQILAKHLRQKGYLPKRGAAE' A
#
# COMPACT_ATOMS: atom_id res chain seq x y z
N MET A 1 34.19 -4.67 -8.76
CA MET A 1 32.92 -3.95 -8.55
C MET A 1 31.89 -4.92 -7.99
N ALA A 2 31.40 -4.71 -6.77
CA ALA A 2 30.41 -5.57 -6.14
C ALA A 2 29.03 -5.38 -6.82
N ARG A 3 28.36 -6.48 -7.16
CA ARG A 3 27.01 -6.48 -7.74
C ARG A 3 26.03 -5.94 -6.69
N PRO A 4 25.20 -4.91 -6.98
CA PRO A 4 24.11 -4.56 -6.08
C PRO A 4 23.10 -5.71 -6.12
N GLN A 5 23.04 -6.55 -5.09
CA GLN A 5 22.01 -7.58 -4.95
C GLN A 5 20.88 -7.08 -4.05
N LEU A 6 20.19 -6.06 -4.52
CA LEU A 6 18.83 -5.78 -4.09
C LEU A 6 17.97 -5.83 -5.34
N TYR A 7 17.81 -7.04 -5.88
CA TYR A 7 16.67 -7.29 -6.75
C TYR A 7 15.43 -6.85 -5.98
N PRO A 8 14.53 -6.03 -6.55
CA PRO A 8 13.25 -5.84 -5.90
C PRO A 8 12.63 -7.23 -5.85
N VAL A 9 12.46 -7.80 -4.65
CA VAL A 9 11.63 -8.97 -4.46
C VAL A 9 10.22 -8.48 -4.76
N LYS A 10 9.86 -8.47 -6.05
CA LYS A 10 8.53 -8.10 -6.50
C LYS A 10 7.60 -9.17 -5.98
N LYS A 11 6.99 -8.89 -4.82
CA LYS A 11 5.97 -9.74 -4.25
C LYS A 11 4.69 -9.51 -5.05
N VAL A 12 4.25 -10.54 -5.76
CA VAL A 12 2.95 -10.55 -6.42
C VAL A 12 1.91 -10.99 -5.37
N ILE A 13 0.85 -10.21 -5.25
CA ILE A 13 -0.26 -10.49 -4.34
C ILE A 13 -1.51 -10.61 -5.18
N GLY A 14 -2.18 -11.76 -5.09
CA GLY A 14 -3.50 -11.97 -5.70
C GLY A 14 -4.58 -11.34 -4.83
N PHE A 15 -5.54 -10.69 -5.47
CA PHE A 15 -6.78 -10.22 -4.86
C PHE A 15 -7.94 -10.92 -5.55
N ASP A 16 -8.91 -11.37 -4.78
CA ASP A 16 -10.17 -11.87 -5.36
C ASP A 16 -11.04 -10.69 -5.85
N GLU A 17 -12.06 -11.03 -6.65
CA GLU A 17 -12.97 -10.03 -7.23
C GLU A 17 -13.73 -9.23 -6.17
N SER A 18 -14.06 -9.86 -5.03
CA SER A 18 -14.79 -9.20 -3.94
C SER A 18 -13.93 -8.12 -3.27
N MET A 19 -12.64 -8.39 -3.09
CA MET A 19 -11.66 -7.44 -2.55
C MET A 19 -11.45 -6.28 -3.53
N LEU A 20 -11.32 -6.56 -4.83
CA LEU A 20 -11.18 -5.51 -5.84
C LEU A 20 -12.41 -4.60 -5.88
N LYS A 21 -13.61 -5.18 -5.80
CA LYS A 21 -14.86 -4.42 -5.73
C LYS A 21 -14.91 -3.51 -4.50
N ALA A 22 -14.54 -4.02 -3.32
CA ALA A 22 -14.47 -3.23 -2.10
C ALA A 22 -13.45 -2.07 -2.19
N VAL A 23 -12.30 -2.32 -2.83
CA VAL A 23 -11.30 -1.27 -3.10
C VAL A 23 -11.88 -0.22 -4.05
N ASP A 24 -12.62 -0.60 -5.09
CA ASP A 24 -13.24 0.35 -6.03
C ASP A 24 -14.34 1.20 -5.38
N GLU A 25 -15.20 0.61 -4.56
CA GLU A 25 -16.19 1.35 -3.78
C GLU A 25 -15.51 2.37 -2.84
N TRP A 26 -14.42 1.95 -2.18
CA TRP A 26 -13.61 2.85 -1.39
C TRP A 26 -13.04 3.98 -2.26
N ARG A 27 -12.44 3.69 -3.42
CA ARG A 27 -11.84 4.71 -4.30
C ARG A 27 -12.79 5.82 -4.72
N ARG A 28 -14.06 5.48 -5.02
CA ARG A 28 -15.08 6.43 -5.47
C ARG A 28 -15.34 7.58 -4.50
N GLY A 29 -15.12 7.36 -3.21
CA GLY A 29 -15.30 8.39 -2.17
C GLY A 29 -14.12 9.35 -1.98
N ARG A 30 -13.10 9.34 -2.85
CA ARG A 30 -11.87 10.14 -2.70
C ARG A 30 -11.68 11.06 -3.89
N THR A 31 -11.18 12.27 -3.62
CA THR A 31 -10.85 13.28 -4.63
C THR A 31 -9.42 13.77 -4.41
N PRO A 32 -8.51 13.62 -5.40
CA PRO A 32 -8.71 12.93 -6.68
C PRO A 32 -8.94 11.42 -6.49
N ILE A 33 -9.61 10.78 -7.45
CA ILE A 33 -9.85 9.33 -7.42
C ILE A 33 -8.50 8.62 -7.57
N PRO A 34 -8.00 7.91 -6.54
CA PRO A 34 -6.68 7.27 -6.61
C PRO A 34 -6.74 6.04 -7.54
N THR A 35 -5.59 5.59 -8.02
CA THR A 35 -5.49 4.30 -8.72
C THR A 35 -5.74 3.11 -7.77
N VAL A 36 -6.02 1.91 -8.30
CA VAL A 36 -6.21 0.70 -7.47
C VAL A 36 -4.99 0.46 -6.58
N SER A 37 -3.79 0.53 -7.15
CA SER A 37 -2.52 0.36 -6.44
C SER A 37 -2.32 1.40 -5.34
N GLU A 38 -2.64 2.67 -5.59
CA GLU A 38 -2.54 3.72 -4.58
C GLU A 38 -3.56 3.54 -3.46
N ALA A 39 -4.79 3.17 -3.79
CA ALA A 39 -5.82 2.89 -2.80
C ALA A 39 -5.41 1.76 -1.87
N ILE A 40 -4.90 0.64 -2.41
CA ILE A 40 -4.37 -0.47 -1.63
C ILE A 40 -3.23 0.01 -0.72
N ARG A 41 -2.28 0.79 -1.25
CA ARG A 41 -1.17 1.35 -0.44
C ARG A 41 -1.68 2.24 0.70
N GLN A 42 -2.68 3.08 0.45
CA GLN A 42 -3.25 3.97 1.48
C GLN A 42 -4.00 3.20 2.56
N ILE A 43 -4.80 2.20 2.17
CA ILE A 43 -5.53 1.33 3.10
C ILE A 43 -4.54 0.57 3.99
N LEU A 44 -3.54 -0.09 3.38
CA LEU A 44 -2.50 -0.82 4.11
C LEU A 44 -1.70 0.12 5.01
N ALA A 45 -1.29 1.29 4.53
CA ALA A 45 -0.54 2.24 5.33
C ALA A 45 -1.34 2.70 6.57
N LYS A 46 -2.65 2.94 6.42
CA LYS A 46 -3.52 3.28 7.55
C LYS A 46 -3.56 2.15 8.58
N HIS A 47 -3.76 0.91 8.13
CA HIS A 47 -3.83 -0.25 9.02
C HIS A 47 -2.49 -0.52 9.72
N LEU A 48 -1.37 -0.49 8.98
CA LEU A 48 -0.04 -0.72 9.54
C LEU A 48 0.38 0.36 10.54
N ARG A 49 -0.02 1.62 10.33
CA ARG A 49 0.17 2.70 11.31
C ARG A 49 -0.63 2.45 12.59
N GLN A 50 -1.88 2.00 12.48
CA GLN A 50 -2.72 1.67 13.65
C GLN A 50 -2.11 0.52 14.48
N LYS A 51 -1.45 -0.43 13.82
CA LYS A 51 -0.77 -1.55 14.49
C LYS A 51 0.64 -1.24 14.99
N GLY A 52 1.17 -0.04 14.71
CA GLY A 52 2.53 0.34 15.11
C GLY A 52 3.65 -0.28 14.27
N TYR A 53 3.32 -0.90 13.12
CA TYR A 53 4.33 -1.49 12.22
C TYR A 53 5.05 -0.46 11.34
N LEU A 54 4.46 0.73 11.17
CA LEU A 54 5.11 1.83 10.45
C LEU A 54 5.69 2.83 11.45
N PRO A 55 6.91 3.35 11.20
CA PRO A 55 7.47 4.40 12.04
C PRO A 55 6.53 5.61 12.03
N LYS A 56 6.30 6.19 13.21
CA LYS A 56 5.60 7.47 13.32
C LYS A 56 6.43 8.49 12.54
N ARG A 57 5.79 9.21 11.59
CA ARG A 57 6.45 10.32 10.87
C ARG A 57 7.02 11.27 11.93
N GLY A 58 8.36 11.38 12.01
CA GLY A 58 9.07 12.18 13.01
C GLY A 58 10.10 11.41 13.89
N ALA A 59 10.30 10.10 13.72
CA ALA A 59 11.34 9.36 14.46
C ALA A 59 12.70 9.26 13.73
N ALA A 60 12.92 10.10 12.73
CA ALA A 60 14.17 10.23 11.99
C ALA A 60 14.43 11.71 11.73
N GLU A 61 14.71 12.44 12.79
CA GLU A 61 15.46 13.70 12.78
C GLU A 61 16.31 13.74 14.05
#